data_AF-A0AB38HVV7-F1
#
_entry.id   AF-A0AB38HVV7-F1
#
_cell.length_a   1.000
_cell.length_b   1.000
_cell.length_c   1.000
_cell.angle_alpha   90.00
_cell.angle_beta   90.00
_cell.angle_gamma   90.00
#
_symmetry.space_group_name_H-M   'P 1'
#
loop_
_entity.id
_entity.type
_entity.pdbx_description
1 polymer ?
#
loop_
_entity_poly.entity_id
_entity_poly.type
_entity_poly.pdbx_seq_one_letter_code
_entity_poly.pdbx_strand_id
1 'polypeptide(L)'
;MRKTVFALLMLSAATTAAAAFTPEELASRTVERRAVEAVIWGIPAVNYDLMLQEMLTKTKGKVNQIVYWSRPLDWHNQTLTPNPDAIYLMAFTDTKSVGPVVIEVPPAEGGSINGNIVNVWQMALEDAGPSGADQGKGGKYLVLPPGYKDKVPDGYIPLQSDTFGGYALLRSNLASHSDADIAKSVEYAKRLKVYPLSQAANPPETVFTDAQGVVFDSTIKYDASFFTSLNRVVQSEPWLTRDKVIIDQLKSIGIEKGKPFSPIASMTKQLEAGVKEGREWLETKYDTGQIPFYEKSMWNYIGNPELVKSAQGGYAEPDAYPVDLRGVAYSYAFVGVKRLGAGQFYLISLKDKAGNPFEGSKTYRLTVPPNVPVQQYWSLTAYDRKTQALIRNMSRASRSSQIADLQKNPDGSVDLFLGSKPPEGKEANWIPTDPKHEFEVMFRLYAPTKALFDKSWVLPDVEHIQ
;
A
#
# COMPACT_ATOMS: atom_id res chain seq x y z
N MET A 1 -36.38 71.54 -23.50
CA MET A 1 -36.32 70.61 -24.66
C MET A 1 -34.96 69.93 -24.71
N ARG A 2 -34.88 68.65 -24.30
CA ARG A 2 -34.06 67.59 -24.94
C ARG A 2 -34.40 66.28 -24.24
N LYS A 3 -34.91 65.34 -25.03
CA LYS A 3 -35.49 64.06 -24.63
C LYS A 3 -34.37 63.06 -24.33
N THR A 4 -34.38 62.44 -23.16
CA THR A 4 -33.57 61.25 -22.88
C THR A 4 -34.49 60.04 -23.02
N VAL A 5 -34.32 59.28 -24.10
CA VAL A 5 -35.02 58.01 -24.32
C VAL A 5 -34.20 56.94 -23.60
N PHE A 6 -34.74 56.40 -22.50
CA PHE A 6 -34.23 55.17 -21.91
C PHE A 6 -34.84 53.98 -22.67
N ALA A 7 -34.01 53.26 -23.42
CA ALA A 7 -34.38 51.97 -23.97
C ALA A 7 -34.33 50.92 -22.84
N LEU A 8 -35.48 50.36 -22.47
CA LEU A 8 -35.57 49.21 -21.59
C LEU A 8 -35.09 47.97 -22.37
N LEU A 9 -33.90 47.45 -22.06
CA LEU A 9 -33.54 46.07 -22.41
C LEU A 9 -34.28 45.14 -21.44
N MET A 10 -35.31 44.45 -21.91
CA MET A 10 -35.85 43.29 -21.20
C MET A 10 -34.89 42.11 -21.40
N LEU A 11 -34.10 41.77 -20.38
CA LEU A 11 -33.47 40.46 -20.28
C LEU A 11 -34.57 39.42 -20.02
N SER A 12 -34.93 38.64 -21.03
CA SER A 12 -35.67 37.40 -20.84
C SER A 12 -34.75 36.39 -20.14
N ALA A 13 -34.96 36.20 -18.84
CA ALA A 13 -34.40 35.06 -18.12
C ALA A 13 -35.08 33.79 -18.66
N ALA A 14 -34.45 33.12 -19.63
CA ALA A 14 -34.84 31.77 -20.01
C ALA A 14 -34.51 30.85 -18.84
N THR A 15 -35.52 30.52 -18.04
CA THR A 15 -35.46 29.43 -17.08
C THR A 15 -35.33 28.13 -17.85
N THR A 16 -34.10 27.63 -18.00
CA THR A 16 -33.86 26.25 -18.44
C THR A 16 -34.34 25.32 -17.34
N ALA A 17 -35.61 24.91 -17.39
CA ALA A 17 -36.06 23.77 -16.62
C ALA A 17 -35.22 22.57 -17.06
N ALA A 18 -34.38 22.03 -16.17
CA ALA A 18 -33.62 20.82 -16.46
C ALA A 18 -34.61 19.70 -16.79
N ALA A 19 -34.44 19.06 -17.95
CA ALA A 19 -35.28 17.93 -18.34
C ALA A 19 -35.17 16.81 -17.29
N ALA A 20 -36.30 16.19 -16.96
CA ALA A 20 -36.33 15.04 -16.06
C ALA A 20 -35.66 13.82 -16.72
N PHE A 21 -34.93 13.02 -15.94
CA PHE A 21 -34.28 11.80 -16.42
C PHE A 21 -35.31 10.71 -16.80
N THR A 22 -35.03 9.94 -17.85
CA THR A 22 -35.82 8.74 -18.16
C THR A 22 -35.53 7.61 -17.17
N PRO A 23 -36.43 6.59 -17.05
CA PRO A 23 -36.16 5.41 -16.23
C PRO A 23 -34.84 4.70 -16.58
N GLU A 24 -34.51 4.61 -17.87
CA GLU A 24 -33.27 3.99 -18.35
C GLU A 24 -32.03 4.80 -17.94
N GLU A 25 -32.10 6.12 -18.02
CA GLU A 25 -31.03 7.01 -17.56
C GLU A 25 -30.83 6.87 -16.04
N LEU A 26 -31.92 6.83 -15.26
CA LEU A 26 -31.85 6.62 -13.81
C LEU A 26 -31.23 5.25 -13.47
N ALA A 27 -31.60 4.20 -14.20
CA ALA A 27 -31.02 2.87 -14.01
C ALA A 27 -29.52 2.85 -14.34
N SER A 28 -29.12 3.42 -15.48
CA SER A 28 -27.72 3.53 -15.90
C SER A 28 -26.86 4.27 -14.88
N ARG A 29 -27.32 5.45 -14.44
CA ARG A 29 -26.61 6.27 -13.44
C ARG A 29 -26.54 5.60 -12.07
N THR A 30 -27.51 4.76 -11.74
CA THR A 30 -27.49 3.98 -10.49
C THR A 30 -26.39 2.94 -10.53
N VAL A 31 -26.15 2.27 -11.67
CA VAL A 31 -25.04 1.34 -11.83
C VAL A 31 -23.70 2.06 -11.67
N GLU A 32 -23.52 3.20 -12.34
CA GLU A 32 -22.30 4.02 -12.25
C GLU A 32 -22.01 4.44 -10.80
N ARG A 33 -22.99 5.05 -10.10
CA ARG A 33 -22.81 5.47 -8.70
C ARG A 33 -22.46 4.31 -7.77
N ARG A 34 -23.11 3.16 -7.93
CA ARG A 34 -22.81 1.97 -7.11
C ARG A 34 -21.45 1.37 -7.46
N ALA A 35 -20.99 1.53 -8.70
CA ALA A 35 -19.65 1.16 -9.12
C ALA A 35 -18.59 2.06 -8.45
N VAL A 36 -18.84 3.37 -8.34
CA VAL A 36 -17.97 4.30 -7.58
C VAL A 36 -17.84 3.85 -6.11
N GLU A 37 -18.95 3.64 -5.43
CA GLU A 37 -18.95 3.21 -4.02
C GLU A 37 -18.28 1.84 -3.84
N ALA A 38 -18.51 0.90 -4.76
CA ALA A 38 -17.86 -0.41 -4.74
C ALA A 38 -16.33 -0.31 -4.94
N VAL A 39 -15.85 0.68 -5.69
CA VAL A 39 -14.41 0.91 -5.89
C VAL A 39 -13.76 1.45 -4.62
N ILE A 40 -14.35 2.47 -4.02
CA ILE A 40 -13.85 3.08 -2.77
C ILE A 40 -13.80 2.03 -1.64
N TRP A 41 -14.87 1.25 -1.49
CA TRP A 41 -14.97 0.21 -0.47
C TRP A 41 -14.06 -1.01 -0.76
N GLY A 42 -14.01 -1.43 -2.03
CA GLY A 42 -13.42 -2.70 -2.46
C GLY A 42 -11.91 -2.68 -2.68
N ILE A 43 -11.28 -1.49 -2.76
CA ILE A 43 -9.87 -1.37 -3.14
C ILE A 43 -8.88 -2.21 -2.30
N PRO A 44 -9.02 -2.40 -0.98
CA PRO A 44 -8.05 -3.20 -0.22
C PRO A 44 -8.13 -4.68 -0.58
N ALA A 45 -9.35 -5.16 -0.87
CA ALA A 45 -9.59 -6.54 -1.29
C ALA A 45 -9.15 -6.79 -2.74
N VAL A 46 -9.39 -5.82 -3.63
CA VAL A 46 -8.88 -5.87 -5.00
C VAL A 46 -7.36 -5.88 -5.01
N ASN A 47 -6.71 -5.06 -4.19
CA ASN A 47 -5.25 -5.04 -4.07
C ASN A 47 -4.70 -6.39 -3.58
N TYR A 48 -5.33 -7.00 -2.56
CA TYR A 48 -5.00 -8.36 -2.11
C TYR A 48 -5.12 -9.38 -3.24
N ASP A 49 -6.26 -9.41 -3.95
CA ASP A 49 -6.51 -10.37 -5.01
C ASP A 49 -5.51 -10.18 -6.17
N LEU A 50 -5.19 -8.95 -6.56
CA LEU A 50 -4.18 -8.69 -7.58
C LEU A 50 -2.80 -9.26 -7.20
N MET A 51 -2.35 -9.05 -5.96
CA MET A 51 -1.08 -9.65 -5.50
C MET A 51 -1.15 -11.18 -5.48
N LEU A 52 -2.27 -11.76 -5.02
CA LEU A 52 -2.48 -13.19 -5.02
C LEU A 52 -2.45 -13.76 -6.46
N GLN A 53 -3.12 -13.13 -7.42
CA GLN A 53 -3.14 -13.56 -8.81
C GLN A 53 -1.76 -13.46 -9.47
N GLU A 54 -0.98 -12.41 -9.19
CA GLU A 54 0.39 -12.30 -9.70
C GLU A 54 1.26 -13.44 -9.17
N MET A 55 1.16 -13.79 -7.88
CA MET A 55 1.85 -14.98 -7.35
C MET A 55 1.40 -16.25 -8.08
N LEU A 56 0.09 -16.50 -8.15
CA LEU A 56 -0.46 -17.74 -8.69
C LEU A 56 -0.21 -17.93 -10.19
N THR A 57 -0.14 -16.84 -10.96
CA THR A 57 -0.10 -16.90 -12.43
C THR A 57 1.26 -16.57 -13.04
N LYS A 58 2.11 -15.80 -12.34
CA LYS A 58 3.45 -15.42 -12.83
C LYS A 58 4.58 -16.19 -12.17
N THR A 59 4.30 -16.92 -11.10
CA THR A 59 5.29 -17.69 -10.36
C THR A 59 4.82 -19.14 -10.17
N LYS A 60 5.62 -19.96 -9.47
CA LYS A 60 5.25 -21.32 -9.05
C LYS A 60 4.58 -21.35 -7.66
N GLY A 61 4.43 -20.19 -7.01
CA GLY A 61 3.91 -20.06 -5.66
C GLY A 61 2.45 -20.47 -5.55
N LYS A 62 2.08 -20.95 -4.36
CA LYS A 62 0.71 -21.34 -4.02
C LYS A 62 0.33 -20.74 -2.67
N VAL A 63 -0.97 -20.70 -2.37
CA VAL A 63 -1.42 -20.38 -1.02
C VAL A 63 -0.82 -21.36 0.00
N ASN A 64 -0.61 -20.88 1.22
CA ASN A 64 0.09 -21.56 2.31
C ASN A 64 1.56 -21.89 1.98
N GLN A 65 2.17 -21.14 1.05
CA GLN A 65 3.61 -21.13 0.75
C GLN A 65 4.13 -19.70 0.77
N ILE A 66 5.43 -19.51 0.57
CA ILE A 66 6.07 -18.19 0.56
C ILE A 66 6.53 -17.83 -0.84
N VAL A 67 6.13 -16.65 -1.33
CA VAL A 67 6.81 -15.97 -2.44
C VAL A 67 7.79 -14.96 -1.87
N TYR A 68 9.00 -14.86 -2.42
CA TYR A 68 10.02 -13.92 -1.94
C TYR A 68 10.84 -13.34 -3.08
N TRP A 69 11.60 -12.28 -2.80
CA TRP A 69 12.57 -11.71 -3.73
C TRP A 69 13.97 -11.94 -3.17
N SER A 70 14.82 -12.67 -3.89
CA SER A 70 16.19 -12.94 -3.45
C SER A 70 17.12 -11.73 -3.46
N ARG A 71 16.66 -10.59 -3.99
CA ARG A 71 17.37 -9.31 -3.95
C ARG A 71 16.41 -8.20 -3.51
N PRO A 72 16.94 -7.03 -3.09
CA PRO A 72 16.10 -5.87 -2.83
C PRO A 72 15.27 -5.51 -4.06
N LEU A 73 14.06 -5.02 -3.84
CA LEU A 73 13.09 -4.83 -4.92
C LEU A 73 13.59 -3.84 -5.96
N ASP A 74 13.49 -4.23 -7.23
CA ASP A 74 13.66 -3.36 -8.37
C ASP A 74 12.31 -3.09 -9.06
N TRP A 75 12.35 -2.38 -10.18
CA TRP A 75 11.14 -1.98 -10.90
C TRP A 75 10.27 -3.13 -11.44
N HIS A 76 10.74 -4.38 -11.44
CA HIS A 76 9.90 -5.52 -11.82
C HIS A 76 8.80 -5.76 -10.77
N ASN A 77 9.05 -5.41 -9.50
CA ASN A 77 8.02 -5.41 -8.48
C ASN A 77 7.17 -4.13 -8.61
N GLN A 78 5.86 -4.32 -8.78
CA GLN A 78 4.89 -3.23 -8.90
C GLN A 78 3.75 -3.44 -7.90
N THR A 79 4.08 -3.79 -6.66
CA THR A 79 3.20 -3.51 -5.53
C THR A 79 3.17 -2.00 -5.27
N LEU A 80 2.21 -1.53 -4.48
CA LEU A 80 2.07 -0.11 -4.16
C LEU A 80 3.13 0.29 -3.12
N THR A 81 3.85 1.38 -3.35
CA THR A 81 4.89 1.98 -2.49
C THR A 81 5.82 0.99 -1.73
N PRO A 82 6.37 -0.07 -2.36
CA PRO A 82 7.23 -1.03 -1.67
C PRO A 82 8.54 -0.38 -1.20
N ASN A 83 9.15 -0.94 -0.16
CA ASN A 83 10.49 -0.54 0.27
C ASN A 83 11.56 -1.33 -0.53
N PRO A 84 12.40 -0.69 -1.36
CA PRO A 84 13.48 -1.36 -2.08
C PRO A 84 14.75 -1.58 -1.23
N ASP A 85 14.73 -1.28 0.08
CA ASP A 85 15.88 -1.40 0.99
C ASP A 85 15.72 -2.57 2.00
N ALA A 86 15.03 -3.65 1.61
CA ALA A 86 14.88 -4.87 2.40
C ALA A 86 14.61 -6.09 1.51
N ILE A 87 14.78 -7.30 2.05
CA ILE A 87 14.39 -8.56 1.40
C ILE A 87 12.92 -8.85 1.71
N TYR A 88 12.09 -8.89 0.68
CA TYR A 88 10.64 -9.07 0.81
C TYR A 88 10.23 -10.53 0.71
N LEU A 89 9.27 -10.92 1.56
CA LEU A 89 8.56 -12.19 1.51
C LEU A 89 7.06 -11.95 1.74
N MET A 90 6.23 -12.70 1.04
CA MET A 90 4.79 -12.77 1.27
C MET A 90 4.36 -14.21 1.47
N ALA A 91 3.64 -14.45 2.56
CA ALA A 91 2.98 -15.73 2.83
C ALA A 91 1.47 -15.54 2.68
N PHE A 92 0.92 -15.88 1.52
CA PHE A 92 -0.54 -15.88 1.33
C PHE A 92 -1.13 -17.10 2.04
N THR A 93 -2.08 -16.88 2.95
CA THR A 93 -2.71 -17.95 3.73
C THR A 93 -4.13 -18.20 3.25
N ASP A 94 -4.54 -19.46 3.21
CA ASP A 94 -5.95 -19.87 3.06
C ASP A 94 -6.27 -20.92 4.12
N THR A 95 -7.13 -20.56 5.06
CA THR A 95 -7.58 -21.44 6.15
C THR A 95 -8.79 -22.31 5.77
N LYS A 96 -9.46 -22.03 4.65
CA LYS A 96 -10.68 -22.76 4.23
C LYS A 96 -10.38 -24.22 3.90
N SER A 97 -9.24 -24.45 3.25
CA SER A 97 -8.85 -25.75 2.72
C SER A 97 -8.09 -26.62 3.73
N VAL A 98 -7.37 -26.02 4.68
CA VAL A 98 -6.44 -26.73 5.58
C VAL A 98 -6.69 -26.49 7.08
N GLY A 99 -7.69 -25.67 7.43
CA GLY A 99 -7.92 -25.24 8.81
C GLY A 99 -6.94 -24.15 9.25
N PRO A 100 -6.67 -23.99 10.56
CA PRO A 100 -5.72 -23.00 11.06
C PRO A 100 -4.33 -23.12 10.43
N VAL A 101 -3.72 -21.99 10.09
CA VAL A 101 -2.39 -21.92 9.46
C VAL A 101 -1.39 -21.26 10.40
N VAL A 102 -0.23 -21.88 10.57
CA VAL A 102 0.88 -21.37 11.38
C VAL A 102 1.84 -20.60 10.48
N ILE A 103 2.23 -19.41 10.91
CA ILE A 103 3.36 -18.64 10.40
C ILE A 103 4.38 -18.56 11.54
N GLU A 104 5.49 -19.28 11.41
CA GLU A 104 6.56 -19.34 12.41
C GLU A 104 7.68 -18.38 12.02
N VAL A 105 7.81 -17.29 12.79
CA VAL A 105 8.84 -16.26 12.63
C VAL A 105 10.07 -16.65 13.45
N PRO A 106 11.28 -16.72 12.85
CA PRO A 106 12.49 -17.06 13.59
C PRO A 106 12.86 -15.95 14.59
N PRO A 107 13.57 -16.27 15.68
CA PRO A 107 14.15 -15.27 16.57
C PRO A 107 15.07 -14.32 15.81
N ALA A 108 15.12 -13.06 16.24
CA ALA A 108 15.97 -12.00 15.68
C ALA A 108 17.45 -12.20 16.08
N GLU A 109 18.02 -13.32 15.63
CA GLU A 109 19.39 -13.75 15.89
C GLU A 109 20.13 -13.90 14.56
N GLY A 110 21.14 -13.05 14.34
CA GLY A 110 21.86 -12.98 13.06
C GLY A 110 21.07 -12.31 11.91
N GLY A 111 19.84 -11.87 12.19
CA GLY A 111 18.95 -11.16 11.27
C GLY A 111 17.68 -10.74 12.01
N SER A 112 16.73 -10.11 11.31
CA SER A 112 15.44 -9.73 11.91
C SER A 112 14.37 -9.60 10.84
N ILE A 113 13.15 -10.03 11.15
CA ILE A 113 11.96 -9.81 10.33
C ILE A 113 11.17 -8.62 10.89
N ASN A 114 10.70 -7.74 10.01
CA ASN A 114 9.61 -6.80 10.26
C ASN A 114 8.36 -7.30 9.50
N GLY A 115 7.34 -7.75 10.23
CA GLY A 115 6.17 -8.41 9.66
C GLY A 115 4.85 -7.72 9.95
N ASN A 116 3.93 -7.75 8.99
CA ASN A 116 2.53 -7.40 9.20
C ASN A 116 1.68 -8.56 8.69
N ILE A 117 0.79 -9.09 9.52
CA ILE A 117 -0.11 -10.20 9.20
C ILE A 117 -1.52 -9.65 9.11
N VAL A 118 -2.14 -9.79 7.95
CA VAL A 118 -3.42 -9.16 7.63
C VAL A 118 -4.39 -10.15 7.00
N ASN A 119 -5.68 -9.85 7.10
CA ASN A 119 -6.73 -10.58 6.37
C ASN A 119 -6.84 -10.07 4.91
N VAL A 120 -7.77 -10.61 4.11
CA VAL A 120 -7.98 -10.17 2.70
C VAL A 120 -8.35 -8.70 2.54
N TRP A 121 -8.89 -8.10 3.60
CA TRP A 121 -9.28 -6.69 3.69
C TRP A 121 -8.09 -5.81 4.12
N GLN A 122 -6.89 -6.37 4.21
CA GLN A 122 -5.68 -5.73 4.72
C GLN A 122 -5.83 -5.18 6.14
N MET A 123 -6.81 -5.65 6.90
CA MET A 123 -6.94 -5.34 8.32
C MET A 123 -5.84 -6.08 9.06
N ALA A 124 -5.05 -5.33 9.84
CA ALA A 124 -3.98 -5.90 10.65
C ALA A 124 -4.54 -6.80 11.75
N LEU A 125 -4.19 -8.10 11.65
CA LEU A 125 -4.39 -9.06 12.72
C LEU A 125 -3.30 -8.86 13.76
N GLU A 126 -2.03 -8.84 13.34
CA GLU A 126 -0.89 -8.61 14.22
C GLU A 126 0.38 -8.20 13.46
N ASP A 127 1.32 -7.55 14.15
CA ASP A 127 2.68 -7.29 13.68
C ASP A 127 3.66 -8.33 14.24
N ALA A 128 4.72 -8.64 13.49
CA ALA A 128 5.76 -9.59 13.86
C ALA A 128 7.17 -9.00 13.84
N GLY A 129 8.07 -9.56 14.64
CA GLY A 129 9.44 -9.09 14.82
C GLY A 129 9.66 -8.21 16.05
N PRO A 130 10.81 -7.53 16.16
CA PRO A 130 11.21 -6.76 17.34
C PRO A 130 10.16 -5.76 17.86
N SER A 131 9.36 -5.17 16.98
CA SER A 131 8.27 -4.24 17.34
C SER A 131 6.87 -4.88 17.33
N GLY A 132 6.77 -6.18 17.06
CA GLY A 132 5.55 -6.97 16.99
C GLY A 132 5.26 -7.78 18.25
N ALA A 133 4.28 -8.67 18.20
CA ALA A 133 3.86 -9.46 19.36
C ALA A 133 4.95 -10.41 19.90
N ASP A 134 5.86 -10.89 19.05
CA ASP A 134 6.96 -11.78 19.44
C ASP A 134 8.14 -11.05 20.10
N GLN A 135 8.20 -9.71 20.04
CA GLN A 135 9.27 -8.87 20.61
C GLN A 135 10.68 -9.33 20.17
N GLY A 136 10.80 -9.86 18.94
CA GLY A 136 12.07 -10.34 18.38
C GLY A 136 12.53 -11.70 18.90
N LYS A 137 11.78 -12.35 19.80
CA LYS A 137 12.10 -13.71 20.30
C LYS A 137 11.70 -14.81 19.33
N GLY A 138 11.07 -14.46 18.22
CA GLY A 138 10.40 -15.40 17.32
C GLY A 138 9.06 -15.84 17.88
N GLY A 139 8.15 -16.24 17.00
CA GLY A 139 6.77 -16.52 17.38
C GLY A 139 6.05 -17.43 16.40
N LYS A 140 5.12 -18.24 16.92
CA LYS A 140 4.20 -19.06 16.12
C LYS A 140 2.86 -18.35 16.03
N TYR A 141 2.67 -17.59 14.97
CA TYR A 141 1.43 -16.88 14.70
C TYR A 141 0.41 -17.85 14.09
N LEU A 142 -0.73 -18.04 14.74
CA LEU A 142 -1.75 -18.99 14.33
C LEU A 142 -2.94 -18.25 13.73
N VAL A 143 -3.02 -18.22 12.40
CA VAL A 143 -4.16 -17.66 11.65
C VAL A 143 -5.34 -18.62 11.77
N LEU A 144 -6.39 -18.19 12.45
CA LEU A 144 -7.59 -18.97 12.70
C LEU A 144 -8.66 -18.64 11.65
N PRO A 145 -9.41 -19.64 11.14
CA PRO A 145 -10.50 -19.39 10.22
C PRO A 145 -11.66 -18.63 10.89
N PRO A 146 -12.55 -18.02 10.10
CA PRO A 146 -13.76 -17.37 10.60
C PRO A 146 -14.59 -18.30 11.50
N GLY A 147 -14.91 -17.83 12.70
CA GLY A 147 -15.77 -18.57 13.63
C GLY A 147 -15.13 -19.77 14.30
N TYR A 148 -13.80 -19.90 14.28
CA TYR A 148 -13.07 -20.92 15.03
C TYR A 148 -13.35 -20.82 16.54
N LYS A 149 -13.66 -21.95 17.19
CA LYS A 149 -14.05 -22.00 18.63
C LYS A 149 -13.24 -23.00 19.46
N ASP A 150 -12.44 -23.84 18.80
CA ASP A 150 -11.66 -24.84 19.51
C ASP A 150 -10.55 -24.17 20.33
N LYS A 151 -10.10 -24.86 21.38
CA LYS A 151 -9.00 -24.36 22.21
C LYS A 151 -7.74 -24.20 21.36
N VAL A 152 -7.16 -23.00 21.39
CA VAL A 152 -5.85 -22.74 20.79
C VAL A 152 -4.77 -23.44 21.60
N PRO A 153 -3.87 -24.24 20.97
CA PRO A 153 -2.76 -24.87 21.69
C PRO A 153 -1.82 -23.85 22.32
N ASP A 154 -1.17 -24.24 23.42
CA ASP A 154 -0.21 -23.37 24.11
C ASP A 154 1.02 -23.07 23.21
N GLY A 155 1.63 -21.90 23.39
CA GLY A 155 2.81 -21.47 22.64
C GLY A 155 2.52 -20.86 21.26
N TYR A 156 1.24 -20.65 20.92
CA TYR A 156 0.82 -19.92 19.72
C TYR A 156 0.29 -18.53 20.06
N ILE A 157 0.50 -17.58 19.15
CA ILE A 157 -0.11 -16.26 19.15
C ILE A 157 -1.37 -16.34 18.28
N PRO A 158 -2.58 -16.38 18.85
CA PRO A 158 -3.81 -16.56 18.08
C PRO A 158 -4.16 -15.30 17.29
N LEU A 159 -4.42 -15.47 15.99
CA LEU A 159 -4.87 -14.42 15.09
C LEU A 159 -6.26 -14.78 14.56
N GLN A 160 -7.29 -14.28 15.23
CA GLN A 160 -8.67 -14.52 14.78
C GLN A 160 -8.95 -13.72 13.50
N SER A 161 -8.99 -14.41 12.36
CA SER A 161 -9.41 -13.81 11.10
C SER A 161 -10.93 -13.89 10.94
N ASP A 162 -11.51 -12.85 10.35
CA ASP A 162 -12.90 -12.79 9.92
C ASP A 162 -13.06 -13.21 8.44
N THR A 163 -11.95 -13.49 7.75
CA THR A 163 -11.89 -14.08 6.40
C THR A 163 -11.06 -15.35 6.36
N PHE A 164 -11.28 -16.22 5.37
CA PHE A 164 -10.51 -17.44 5.21
C PHE A 164 -9.11 -17.17 4.66
N GLY A 165 -9.03 -16.26 3.68
CA GLY A 165 -7.79 -15.78 3.10
C GLY A 165 -7.12 -14.69 3.94
N GLY A 166 -5.85 -14.45 3.64
CA GLY A 166 -5.03 -13.39 4.22
C GLY A 166 -3.60 -13.49 3.72
N TYR A 167 -2.71 -12.65 4.24
CA TYR A 167 -1.28 -12.79 3.98
C TYR A 167 -0.44 -12.15 5.09
N ALA A 168 0.79 -12.62 5.20
CA ALA A 168 1.83 -11.90 5.94
C ALA A 168 2.78 -11.21 4.95
N LEU A 169 2.97 -9.91 5.11
CA LEU A 169 4.05 -9.16 4.48
C LEU A 169 5.24 -9.10 5.43
N LEU A 170 6.33 -9.75 5.04
CA LEU A 170 7.51 -9.92 5.87
C LEU A 170 8.71 -9.27 5.16
N ARG A 171 9.51 -8.51 5.91
CA ARG A 171 10.74 -7.89 5.42
C ARG A 171 11.90 -8.35 6.27
N SER A 172 12.87 -9.02 5.68
CA SER A 172 14.14 -9.28 6.32
C SER A 172 15.06 -8.09 6.12
N ASN A 173 15.53 -7.52 7.23
CA ASN A 173 16.38 -6.33 7.21
C ASN A 173 17.75 -6.66 6.63
N LEU A 174 18.37 -5.66 6.00
CA LEU A 174 19.71 -5.75 5.43
C LEU A 174 20.70 -4.99 6.32
N ALA A 175 21.90 -5.54 6.48
CA ALA A 175 23.00 -4.78 7.11
C ALA A 175 23.62 -3.79 6.11
N SER A 176 23.77 -4.22 4.85
CA SER A 176 24.18 -3.40 3.71
C SER A 176 23.61 -3.98 2.41
N HIS A 177 23.86 -3.30 1.28
CA HIS A 177 23.50 -3.79 -0.05
C HIS A 177 24.60 -4.65 -0.71
N SER A 178 25.63 -5.08 0.05
CA SER A 178 26.62 -6.02 -0.48
C SER A 178 25.99 -7.39 -0.79
N ASP A 179 26.54 -8.10 -1.78
CA ASP A 179 26.06 -9.44 -2.13
C ASP A 179 26.09 -10.41 -0.94
N ALA A 180 27.12 -10.29 -0.07
CA ALA A 180 27.27 -11.13 1.11
C ALA A 180 26.17 -10.88 2.15
N ASP A 181 25.80 -9.62 2.41
CA ASP A 181 24.75 -9.31 3.39
C ASP A 181 23.35 -9.58 2.84
N ILE A 182 23.16 -9.42 1.52
CA ILE A 182 21.93 -9.87 0.83
C ILE A 182 21.77 -11.38 1.00
N ALA A 183 22.81 -12.17 0.70
CA ALA A 183 22.76 -13.62 0.83
C ALA A 183 22.43 -14.06 2.27
N LYS A 184 23.10 -13.48 3.28
CA LYS A 184 22.81 -13.75 4.70
C LYS A 184 21.38 -13.40 5.09
N SER A 185 20.85 -12.27 4.62
CA SER A 185 19.48 -11.86 4.91
C SER A 185 18.46 -12.82 4.28
N VAL A 186 18.71 -13.31 3.06
CA VAL A 186 17.90 -14.33 2.41
C VAL A 186 17.96 -15.67 3.16
N GLU A 187 19.15 -16.12 3.56
CA GLU A 187 19.32 -17.35 4.36
C GLU A 187 18.58 -17.26 5.69
N TYR A 188 18.71 -16.14 6.40
CA TYR A 188 17.96 -15.89 7.63
C TYR A 188 16.44 -15.92 7.36
N ALA A 189 15.96 -15.23 6.31
CA ALA A 189 14.54 -15.17 5.98
C ALA A 189 13.97 -16.54 5.64
N LYS A 190 14.76 -17.43 5.01
CA LYS A 190 14.34 -18.80 4.69
C LYS A 190 14.20 -19.73 5.91
N ARG A 191 14.49 -19.24 7.11
CA ARG A 191 14.15 -19.92 8.38
C ARG A 191 12.66 -19.78 8.75
N LEU A 192 11.92 -18.89 8.08
CA LEU A 192 10.47 -18.77 8.21
C LEU A 192 9.80 -20.11 7.90
N LYS A 193 8.73 -20.44 8.63
CA LYS A 193 7.90 -21.61 8.29
C LYS A 193 6.44 -21.25 8.12
N VAL A 194 5.78 -21.91 7.18
CA VAL A 194 4.33 -21.84 6.97
C VAL A 194 3.78 -23.26 6.84
N TYR A 195 2.83 -23.62 7.71
CA TYR A 195 2.25 -24.97 7.72
C TYR A 195 0.86 -25.00 8.37
N PRO A 196 -0.04 -25.93 8.00
CA PRO A 196 -1.29 -26.13 8.72
C PRO A 196 -1.06 -26.60 10.16
N LEU A 197 -1.89 -26.16 11.11
CA LEU A 197 -1.80 -26.57 12.51
C LEU A 197 -1.88 -28.10 12.69
N SER A 198 -2.65 -28.78 11.83
CA SER A 198 -2.78 -30.24 11.80
C SER A 198 -1.44 -30.98 11.55
N GLN A 199 -0.42 -30.28 11.04
CA GLN A 199 0.91 -30.82 10.77
C GLN A 199 1.97 -30.33 11.76
N ALA A 200 1.59 -29.60 12.82
CA ALA A 200 2.53 -28.95 13.73
C ALA A 200 3.48 -29.89 14.48
N ALA A 201 3.10 -31.17 14.65
CA ALA A 201 3.96 -32.17 15.28
C ALA A 201 5.17 -32.56 14.41
N ASN A 202 5.03 -32.47 13.09
CA ASN A 202 6.11 -32.68 12.12
C ASN A 202 5.87 -31.77 10.90
N PRO A 203 6.16 -30.46 11.02
CA PRO A 203 5.86 -29.51 9.96
C PRO A 203 6.61 -29.86 8.66
N PRO A 204 5.95 -29.80 7.50
CA PRO A 204 6.65 -29.97 6.23
C PRO A 204 7.68 -28.85 6.01
N GLU A 205 8.63 -29.11 5.13
CA GLU A 205 9.53 -28.06 4.65
C GLU A 205 8.70 -26.94 4.00
N THR A 206 9.02 -25.70 4.34
CA THR A 206 8.35 -24.54 3.76
C THR A 206 8.82 -24.32 2.33
N VAL A 207 7.87 -24.21 1.41
CA VAL A 207 8.17 -23.98 0.00
C VAL A 207 8.33 -22.48 -0.24
N PHE A 208 9.49 -22.11 -0.78
CA PHE A 208 9.82 -20.74 -1.18
C PHE A 208 9.86 -20.64 -2.71
N THR A 209 9.16 -19.66 -3.27
CA THR A 209 9.21 -19.31 -4.70
C THR A 209 9.87 -17.95 -4.87
N ASP A 210 10.97 -17.91 -5.60
CA ASP A 210 11.66 -16.66 -5.92
C ASP A 210 10.94 -15.93 -7.06
N ALA A 211 10.63 -14.66 -6.84
CA ALA A 211 10.00 -13.75 -7.79
C ALA A 211 10.98 -12.69 -8.31
N GLN A 212 12.28 -12.79 -8.00
CA GLN A 212 13.28 -11.89 -8.57
C GLN A 212 13.27 -11.95 -10.10
N GLY A 213 13.21 -10.78 -10.75
CA GLY A 213 13.13 -10.64 -12.21
C GLY A 213 11.77 -10.97 -12.83
N VAL A 214 10.78 -11.43 -12.03
CA VAL A 214 9.39 -11.55 -12.48
C VAL A 214 8.75 -10.16 -12.42
N VAL A 215 8.13 -9.72 -13.52
CA VAL A 215 7.24 -8.56 -13.49
C VAL A 215 6.00 -8.93 -12.69
N PHE A 216 6.00 -8.55 -11.41
CA PHE A 216 4.92 -8.80 -10.45
C PHE A 216 4.07 -7.54 -10.38
N ASP A 217 3.03 -7.47 -11.21
CA ASP A 217 2.22 -6.25 -11.41
C ASP A 217 0.86 -6.31 -10.75
N SER A 218 0.83 -5.93 -9.47
CA SER A 218 -0.38 -5.84 -8.66
C SER A 218 -0.89 -4.41 -8.51
N THR A 219 -0.52 -3.48 -9.41
CA THR A 219 -1.08 -2.13 -9.41
C THR A 219 -2.57 -2.17 -9.67
N ILE A 220 -3.33 -1.29 -9.00
CA ILE A 220 -4.79 -1.25 -9.15
C ILE A 220 -5.16 -0.94 -10.60
N LYS A 221 -5.98 -1.81 -11.20
CA LYS A 221 -6.50 -1.62 -12.55
C LYS A 221 -7.82 -0.87 -12.47
N TYR A 222 -7.81 0.40 -12.88
CA TYR A 222 -8.99 1.27 -12.86
C TYR A 222 -9.78 1.16 -14.18
N ASP A 223 -10.20 -0.06 -14.49
CA ASP A 223 -11.07 -0.42 -15.61
C ASP A 223 -12.08 -1.51 -15.15
N ALA A 224 -12.91 -2.03 -16.06
CA ALA A 224 -13.92 -3.03 -15.70
C ALA A 224 -13.36 -4.30 -15.02
N SER A 225 -12.07 -4.63 -15.20
CA SER A 225 -11.44 -5.78 -14.57
C SER A 225 -11.33 -5.65 -13.04
N PHE A 226 -11.41 -4.43 -12.49
CA PHE A 226 -11.53 -4.18 -11.06
C PHE A 226 -12.64 -5.02 -10.43
N PHE A 227 -13.81 -5.04 -11.08
CA PHE A 227 -15.00 -5.74 -10.59
C PHE A 227 -14.86 -7.25 -10.69
N THR A 228 -14.04 -7.75 -11.62
CA THR A 228 -13.69 -9.18 -11.69
C THR A 228 -12.84 -9.60 -10.48
N SER A 229 -11.86 -8.78 -10.08
CA SER A 229 -11.06 -9.00 -8.87
C SER A 229 -11.92 -8.92 -7.61
N LEU A 230 -12.76 -7.89 -7.51
CA LEU A 230 -13.69 -7.73 -6.38
C LEU A 230 -14.65 -8.93 -6.28
N ASN A 231 -15.19 -9.39 -7.41
CA ASN A 231 -16.05 -10.56 -7.45
C ASN A 231 -15.31 -11.81 -6.93
N ARG A 232 -14.05 -12.06 -7.30
CA ARG A 232 -13.28 -13.21 -6.79
C ARG A 232 -13.21 -13.24 -5.26
N VAL A 233 -13.00 -12.08 -4.63
CA VAL A 233 -13.01 -11.97 -3.16
C VAL A 233 -14.41 -12.25 -2.61
N VAL A 234 -15.46 -11.63 -3.17
CA VAL A 234 -16.86 -11.86 -2.74
C VAL A 234 -17.26 -13.34 -2.82
N GLN A 235 -16.79 -14.06 -3.83
CA GLN A 235 -17.05 -15.50 -3.98
C GLN A 235 -16.30 -16.34 -2.94
N SER A 236 -15.05 -16.01 -2.65
CA SER A 236 -14.18 -16.82 -1.78
C SER A 236 -14.42 -16.60 -0.29
N GLU A 237 -14.80 -15.38 0.11
CA GLU A 237 -14.77 -14.91 1.50
C GLU A 237 -16.16 -14.70 2.10
N PRO A 238 -16.37 -14.90 3.42
CA PRO A 238 -17.66 -14.66 4.07
C PRO A 238 -18.06 -13.18 4.02
N TRP A 239 -19.36 -12.91 4.07
CA TRP A 239 -19.84 -11.56 4.32
C TRP A 239 -19.59 -11.19 5.78
N LEU A 240 -18.99 -10.04 6.00
CA LEU A 240 -18.82 -9.48 7.34
C LEU A 240 -20.05 -8.66 7.71
N THR A 241 -20.39 -8.62 9.01
CA THR A 241 -21.55 -7.84 9.48
C THR A 241 -21.47 -6.37 9.08
N ARG A 242 -20.26 -5.78 9.10
CA ARG A 242 -20.02 -4.38 8.70
C ARG A 242 -20.34 -4.09 7.24
N ASP A 243 -20.31 -5.11 6.37
CA ASP A 243 -20.45 -4.95 4.92
C ASP A 243 -21.89 -5.24 4.43
N LYS A 244 -22.87 -5.47 5.32
CA LYS A 244 -24.24 -5.84 4.92
C LYS A 244 -24.91 -4.85 3.94
N VAL A 245 -24.62 -3.55 4.05
CA VAL A 245 -25.24 -2.50 3.23
C VAL A 245 -24.77 -2.51 1.77
N ILE A 246 -23.55 -2.99 1.49
CA ILE A 246 -23.01 -2.99 0.12
C ILE A 246 -23.52 -4.20 -0.69
N ILE A 247 -24.03 -5.25 -0.04
CA ILE A 247 -24.41 -6.52 -0.69
C ILE A 247 -25.41 -6.31 -1.84
N ASP A 248 -26.50 -5.60 -1.61
CA ASP A 248 -27.52 -5.38 -2.65
C ASP A 248 -27.07 -4.35 -3.70
N GLN A 249 -26.18 -3.42 -3.31
CA GLN A 249 -25.55 -2.49 -4.25
C GLN A 249 -24.67 -3.26 -5.24
N LEU A 250 -23.84 -4.18 -4.75
CA LEU A 250 -23.01 -5.07 -5.57
C LEU A 250 -23.84 -5.95 -6.49
N LYS A 251 -24.94 -6.52 -5.97
CA LYS A 251 -25.86 -7.33 -6.77
C LYS A 251 -26.38 -6.56 -7.98
N SER A 252 -26.74 -5.29 -7.81
CA SER A 252 -27.25 -4.47 -8.90
C SER A 252 -26.24 -4.11 -9.99
N ILE A 253 -24.94 -4.24 -9.69
CA ILE A 253 -23.85 -4.09 -10.65
C ILE A 253 -23.30 -5.45 -11.12
N GLY A 254 -24.04 -6.54 -10.86
CA GLY A 254 -23.74 -7.89 -11.34
C GLY A 254 -22.88 -8.75 -10.43
N ILE A 255 -22.45 -8.26 -9.26
CA ILE A 255 -21.65 -9.03 -8.30
C ILE A 255 -22.59 -9.63 -7.25
N GLU A 256 -22.86 -10.93 -7.37
CA GLU A 256 -23.70 -11.68 -6.44
C GLU A 256 -22.99 -12.95 -6.00
N LYS A 257 -22.93 -13.20 -4.69
CA LYS A 257 -22.28 -14.38 -4.14
C LYS A 257 -22.96 -15.66 -4.62
N GLY A 258 -22.17 -16.63 -5.06
CA GLY A 258 -22.63 -17.87 -5.68
C GLY A 258 -22.95 -17.78 -7.17
N LYS A 259 -22.80 -16.60 -7.80
CA LYS A 259 -23.06 -16.40 -9.24
C LYS A 259 -21.81 -15.94 -9.99
N PRO A 260 -21.64 -16.33 -11.26
CA PRO A 260 -20.58 -15.78 -12.09
C PRO A 260 -20.80 -14.29 -12.35
N PHE A 261 -19.72 -13.53 -12.45
CA PHE A 261 -19.74 -12.14 -12.87
C PHE A 261 -19.63 -12.07 -14.39
N SER A 262 -20.69 -11.65 -15.06
CA SER A 262 -20.77 -11.57 -16.52
C SER A 262 -21.66 -10.39 -16.96
N PRO A 263 -21.21 -9.14 -16.73
CA PRO A 263 -22.00 -7.95 -17.06
C PRO A 263 -22.23 -7.84 -18.57
N ILE A 264 -23.43 -7.40 -18.96
CA ILE A 264 -23.74 -7.05 -20.36
C ILE A 264 -23.05 -5.73 -20.75
N ALA A 265 -22.91 -5.47 -22.04
CA ALA A 265 -22.17 -4.31 -22.56
C ALA A 265 -22.61 -2.95 -21.99
N SER A 266 -23.92 -2.74 -21.80
CA SER A 266 -24.43 -1.50 -21.20
C SER A 266 -24.01 -1.31 -19.75
N MET A 267 -24.00 -2.38 -18.96
CA MET A 267 -23.51 -2.38 -17.57
C MET A 267 -21.99 -2.19 -17.54
N THR A 268 -21.24 -2.89 -18.39
CA THR A 268 -19.77 -2.73 -18.48
C THR A 268 -19.37 -1.28 -18.73
N LYS A 269 -20.08 -0.57 -19.62
CA LYS A 269 -19.85 0.87 -19.86
C LYS A 269 -20.00 1.71 -18.60
N GLN A 270 -21.00 1.42 -17.75
CA GLN A 270 -21.22 2.16 -16.50
C GLN A 270 -20.21 1.78 -15.42
N LEU A 271 -19.78 0.52 -15.37
CA LEU A 271 -18.69 0.07 -14.50
C LEU A 271 -17.38 0.78 -14.85
N GLU A 272 -17.05 0.90 -16.14
CA GLU A 272 -15.88 1.63 -16.62
C GLU A 272 -15.94 3.13 -16.30
N ALA A 273 -17.12 3.74 -16.33
CA ALA A 273 -17.30 5.12 -15.90
C ALA A 273 -17.09 5.25 -14.38
N GLY A 274 -17.76 4.40 -13.60
CA GLY A 274 -17.68 4.47 -12.14
C GLY A 274 -16.30 4.14 -11.56
N VAL A 275 -15.52 3.23 -12.18
CA VAL A 275 -14.15 2.98 -11.74
C VAL A 275 -13.19 4.13 -12.05
N LYS A 276 -13.42 4.87 -13.15
CA LYS A 276 -12.66 6.08 -13.47
C LYS A 276 -13.02 7.22 -12.51
N GLU A 277 -14.31 7.45 -12.26
CA GLU A 277 -14.75 8.45 -11.28
C GLU A 277 -14.26 8.10 -9.87
N GLY A 278 -14.35 6.83 -9.46
CA GLY A 278 -13.80 6.37 -8.19
C GLY A 278 -12.29 6.59 -8.06
N ARG A 279 -11.52 6.35 -9.14
CA ARG A 279 -10.09 6.69 -9.21
C ARG A 279 -9.87 8.19 -8.99
N GLU A 280 -10.57 9.04 -9.73
CA GLU A 280 -10.44 10.50 -9.65
C GLU A 280 -10.77 11.02 -8.24
N TRP A 281 -11.80 10.45 -7.59
CA TRP A 281 -12.12 10.74 -6.20
C TRP A 281 -10.99 10.37 -5.25
N LEU A 282 -10.47 9.14 -5.35
CA LEU A 282 -9.38 8.66 -4.50
C LEU A 282 -8.09 9.47 -4.71
N GLU A 283 -7.75 9.80 -5.95
CA GLU A 283 -6.60 10.65 -6.28
C GLU A 283 -6.78 12.07 -5.72
N THR A 284 -7.96 12.67 -5.89
CA THR A 284 -8.28 13.99 -5.32
C THR A 284 -8.17 13.98 -3.80
N LYS A 285 -8.69 12.95 -3.14
CA LYS A 285 -8.61 12.82 -1.68
C LYS A 285 -7.19 12.56 -1.21
N TYR A 286 -6.39 11.83 -1.97
CA TYR A 286 -4.97 11.67 -1.69
C TYR A 286 -4.23 13.01 -1.78
N ASP A 287 -4.47 13.81 -2.82
CA ASP A 287 -3.81 15.11 -3.00
C ASP A 287 -4.23 16.16 -1.97
N THR A 288 -5.50 16.13 -1.55
CA THR A 288 -6.08 17.13 -0.63
C THR A 288 -6.07 16.70 0.83
N GLY A 289 -5.93 15.40 1.11
CA GLY A 289 -5.94 14.81 2.46
C GLY A 289 -4.56 14.74 3.13
N GLN A 290 -3.56 15.41 2.55
CA GLN A 290 -2.20 15.48 3.07
C GLN A 290 -2.16 16.14 4.46
N ILE A 291 -1.44 15.53 5.40
CA ILE A 291 -1.30 16.03 6.79
C ILE A 291 0.16 16.46 7.00
N PRO A 292 0.48 17.76 6.93
CA PRO A 292 1.86 18.24 7.10
C PRO A 292 2.44 17.79 8.44
N PHE A 293 3.62 17.16 8.40
CA PHE A 293 4.30 16.71 9.61
C PHE A 293 5.04 17.85 10.30
N TYR A 294 5.74 18.68 9.53
CA TYR A 294 6.34 19.94 10.00
C TYR A 294 5.48 21.15 9.58
N GLU A 295 5.60 22.25 10.31
CA GLU A 295 4.88 23.48 9.97
C GLU A 295 5.35 24.00 8.60
N LYS A 296 4.40 24.27 7.68
CA LYS A 296 4.66 24.79 6.31
C LYS A 296 5.55 23.91 5.42
N SER A 297 5.77 22.65 5.80
CA SER A 297 6.54 21.70 4.98
C SER A 297 5.64 20.93 4.01
N MET A 298 6.24 20.44 2.93
CA MET A 298 5.63 19.52 1.96
C MET A 298 5.74 18.05 2.38
N TRP A 299 6.39 17.75 3.51
CA TRP A 299 6.44 16.40 4.08
C TRP A 299 5.18 16.11 4.91
N ASN A 300 4.47 15.06 4.53
CA ASN A 300 3.19 14.69 5.11
C ASN A 300 3.26 13.35 5.83
N TYR A 301 2.54 13.26 6.94
CA TYR A 301 2.36 12.01 7.67
C TYR A 301 1.23 11.18 7.04
N ILE A 302 1.52 9.91 6.76
CA ILE A 302 0.56 9.01 6.09
C ILE A 302 -0.46 8.37 7.05
N GLY A 303 -0.22 8.42 8.36
CA GLY A 303 -1.07 7.77 9.36
C GLY A 303 -2.25 8.63 9.80
N ASN A 304 -3.27 8.81 8.96
CA ASN A 304 -4.47 9.55 9.34
C ASN A 304 -4.99 9.05 10.72
N PRO A 305 -5.10 9.91 11.76
CA PRO A 305 -5.44 9.48 13.11
C PRO A 305 -6.78 8.71 13.23
N GLU A 306 -7.79 9.09 12.43
CA GLU A 306 -9.09 8.43 12.42
C GLU A 306 -8.99 7.01 11.86
N LEU A 307 -8.24 6.85 10.76
CA LEU A 307 -8.00 5.53 10.17
C LEU A 307 -7.14 4.66 11.08
N VAL A 308 -6.09 5.21 11.70
CA VAL A 308 -5.23 4.49 12.65
C VAL A 308 -6.04 3.98 13.84
N LYS A 309 -6.88 4.84 14.44
CA LYS A 309 -7.77 4.46 15.53
C LYS A 309 -8.70 3.32 15.11
N SER A 310 -9.35 3.46 13.96
CA SER A 310 -10.29 2.44 13.44
C SER A 310 -9.59 1.11 13.15
N ALA A 311 -8.41 1.13 12.52
CA ALA A 311 -7.64 -0.06 12.20
C ALA A 311 -7.14 -0.79 13.47
N GLN A 312 -6.68 -0.04 14.49
CA GLN A 312 -6.26 -0.62 15.77
C GLN A 312 -7.40 -1.34 16.47
N GLY A 313 -8.61 -0.76 16.45
CA GLY A 313 -9.85 -1.38 16.95
C GLY A 313 -10.43 -2.47 16.05
N GLY A 314 -9.75 -2.86 14.96
CA GLY A 314 -10.25 -3.88 14.03
C GLY A 314 -11.54 -3.46 13.29
N TYR A 315 -11.77 -2.16 13.16
CA TYR A 315 -12.98 -1.56 12.61
C TYR A 315 -14.27 -2.00 13.33
N ALA A 316 -14.18 -2.23 14.64
CA ALA A 316 -15.32 -2.66 15.46
C ALA A 316 -16.13 -1.48 16.06
N GLU A 317 -15.67 -0.24 15.88
CA GLU A 317 -16.34 0.96 16.38
C GLU A 317 -17.74 1.10 15.76
N PRO A 318 -18.83 1.06 16.56
CA PRO A 318 -20.20 1.03 16.01
C PRO A 318 -20.57 2.24 15.14
N ASP A 319 -20.05 3.42 15.50
CA ASP A 319 -20.39 4.70 14.87
C ASP A 319 -19.30 5.18 13.88
N ALA A 320 -18.29 4.36 13.60
CA ALA A 320 -17.17 4.75 12.74
C ALA A 320 -16.67 3.62 11.85
N TYR A 321 -16.78 3.82 10.54
CA TYR A 321 -16.12 2.99 9.55
C TYR A 321 -15.60 3.90 8.42
N PRO A 322 -14.32 4.30 8.44
CA PRO A 322 -13.82 5.36 7.57
C PRO A 322 -13.51 4.83 6.16
N VAL A 323 -14.58 4.52 5.40
CA VAL A 323 -14.51 3.90 4.07
C VAL A 323 -13.66 4.71 3.10
N ASP A 324 -13.85 6.02 3.03
CA ASP A 324 -13.05 6.90 2.15
C ASP A 324 -11.57 6.91 2.53
N LEU A 325 -11.24 7.11 3.82
CA LEU A 325 -9.85 7.13 4.27
C LEU A 325 -9.17 5.79 4.02
N ARG A 326 -9.91 4.69 4.20
CA ARG A 326 -9.44 3.34 3.90
C ARG A 326 -9.23 3.15 2.40
N GLY A 327 -10.16 3.63 1.58
CA GLY A 327 -10.06 3.63 0.12
C GLY A 327 -8.80 4.36 -0.35
N VAL A 328 -8.56 5.55 0.19
CA VAL A 328 -7.36 6.34 -0.11
C VAL A 328 -6.10 5.64 0.37
N ALA A 329 -6.06 5.15 1.61
CA ALA A 329 -4.87 4.50 2.16
C ALA A 329 -4.41 3.31 1.30
N TYR A 330 -5.34 2.46 0.87
CA TYR A 330 -5.03 1.26 0.09
C TYR A 330 -5.01 1.49 -1.43
N SER A 331 -5.16 2.74 -1.90
CA SER A 331 -4.84 3.11 -3.28
C SER A 331 -3.35 3.29 -3.51
N TYR A 332 -2.57 3.55 -2.45
CA TYR A 332 -1.10 3.69 -2.50
C TYR A 332 -0.34 2.81 -1.49
N ALA A 333 -1.01 2.18 -0.52
CA ALA A 333 -0.42 1.18 0.37
C ALA A 333 -1.01 -0.21 0.11
N PHE A 334 -0.27 -1.25 0.50
CA PHE A 334 -0.61 -2.66 0.25
C PHE A 334 -0.47 -3.55 1.48
N VAL A 335 -0.47 -2.96 2.68
CA VAL A 335 -0.61 -3.71 3.93
C VAL A 335 -1.07 -2.79 5.06
N GLY A 336 -1.92 -3.31 5.95
CA GLY A 336 -2.24 -2.65 7.21
C GLY A 336 -1.19 -2.89 8.28
N VAL A 337 -0.91 -1.87 9.11
CA VAL A 337 0.06 -1.94 10.23
C VAL A 337 -0.68 -1.80 11.56
N LYS A 338 -0.46 -2.71 12.51
CA LYS A 338 -1.17 -2.68 13.81
C LYS A 338 -0.63 -1.58 14.73
N ARG A 339 0.70 -1.43 14.81
CA ARG A 339 1.41 -0.46 15.68
C ARG A 339 2.26 0.49 14.86
N LEU A 340 1.62 1.44 14.19
CA LEU A 340 2.30 2.47 13.41
C LEU A 340 3.19 3.36 14.32
N GLY A 341 4.40 3.68 13.86
CA GLY A 341 5.33 4.56 14.57
C GLY A 341 6.29 3.90 15.55
N ALA A 342 6.14 2.60 15.85
CA ALA A 342 7.08 1.87 16.71
C ALA A 342 8.29 1.33 15.92
N GLY A 343 8.03 0.58 14.84
CA GLY A 343 9.09 -0.04 14.02
C GLY A 343 9.54 0.82 12.84
N GLN A 344 8.62 1.55 12.22
CA GLN A 344 8.89 2.42 11.08
C GLN A 344 8.01 3.68 11.13
N PHE A 345 8.49 4.75 10.52
CA PHE A 345 7.75 5.99 10.29
C PHE A 345 8.02 6.51 8.88
N TYR A 346 7.00 7.08 8.26
CA TYR A 346 7.02 7.44 6.85
C TYR A 346 6.55 8.88 6.68
N LEU A 347 7.32 9.64 5.90
CA LEU A 347 6.95 10.95 5.41
C LEU A 347 6.84 10.88 3.89
N ILE A 348 5.76 11.40 3.33
CA ILE A 348 5.57 11.47 1.88
C ILE A 348 5.52 12.92 1.43
N SER A 349 6.13 13.20 0.28
CA SER A 349 5.95 14.46 -0.41
C SER A 349 5.51 14.22 -1.85
N LEU A 350 4.48 14.96 -2.26
CA LEU A 350 3.97 15.01 -3.62
C LEU A 350 4.50 16.23 -4.38
N LYS A 351 5.15 17.16 -3.67
CA LYS A 351 5.48 18.49 -4.17
C LYS A 351 6.87 18.94 -3.74
N ASP A 352 7.51 19.72 -4.59
CA ASP A 352 8.74 20.42 -4.25
C ASP A 352 8.48 21.57 -3.25
N LYS A 353 9.56 22.19 -2.76
CA LYS A 353 9.54 23.33 -1.83
C LYS A 353 8.71 24.52 -2.34
N ALA A 354 8.54 24.68 -3.65
CA ALA A 354 7.73 25.74 -4.24
C ALA A 354 6.24 25.35 -4.37
N GLY A 355 5.87 24.12 -3.97
CA GLY A 355 4.51 23.60 -4.03
C GLY A 355 4.12 23.02 -5.39
N ASN A 356 5.09 22.82 -6.30
CA ASN A 356 4.82 22.22 -7.61
C ASN A 356 4.93 20.70 -7.55
N PRO A 357 4.13 19.95 -8.33
CA PRO A 357 4.33 18.51 -8.52
C PRO A 357 5.75 18.20 -8.99
N PHE A 358 6.26 17.02 -8.64
CA PHE A 358 7.55 16.57 -9.15
C PHE A 358 7.44 16.04 -10.58
N GLU A 359 8.20 16.63 -11.50
CA GLU A 359 8.27 16.23 -12.91
C GLU A 359 9.58 15.47 -13.15
N GLY A 360 9.53 14.25 -13.66
CA GLY A 360 10.75 13.43 -13.83
C GLY A 360 11.76 13.96 -14.85
N SER A 361 11.40 14.99 -15.63
CA SER A 361 12.27 15.69 -16.59
C SER A 361 13.19 16.72 -15.91
N LYS A 362 12.83 17.15 -14.70
CA LYS A 362 13.55 18.14 -13.90
C LYS A 362 14.53 17.47 -12.92
N THR A 363 15.44 18.28 -12.37
CA THR A 363 16.39 17.82 -11.37
C THR A 363 16.05 18.43 -10.01
N TYR A 364 16.07 17.60 -8.98
CA TYR A 364 15.74 17.98 -7.62
C TYR A 364 16.85 17.57 -6.65
N ARG A 365 16.93 18.28 -5.52
CA ARG A 365 17.83 17.97 -4.41
C ARG A 365 17.08 17.91 -3.09
N LEU A 366 17.34 16.88 -2.30
CA LEU A 366 17.00 16.82 -0.89
C LEU A 366 18.29 16.85 -0.07
N THR A 367 18.47 17.87 0.76
CA THR A 367 19.55 17.89 1.77
C THR A 367 19.02 17.25 3.05
N VAL A 368 19.48 16.03 3.35
CA VAL A 368 19.18 15.32 4.59
C VAL A 368 20.16 15.80 5.68
N PRO A 369 19.69 16.47 6.75
CA PRO A 369 20.58 16.96 7.79
C PRO A 369 21.32 15.84 8.53
N PRO A 370 22.47 16.11 9.17
CA PRO A 370 23.16 15.13 9.99
C PRO A 370 22.27 14.67 11.15
N ASN A 371 22.68 13.56 11.79
CA ASN A 371 22.02 13.04 13.00
C ASN A 371 20.53 12.73 12.80
N VAL A 372 20.17 12.13 11.66
CA VAL A 372 18.81 11.67 11.38
C VAL A 372 18.32 10.81 12.57
N PRO A 373 17.13 11.08 13.13
CA PRO A 373 16.69 10.52 14.40
C PRO A 373 16.19 9.07 14.26
N VAL A 374 17.07 8.13 13.90
CA VAL A 374 16.80 6.70 13.70
C VAL A 374 17.79 5.84 14.47
N GLN A 375 17.35 4.67 14.95
CA GLN A 375 18.26 3.68 15.55
C GLN A 375 18.81 2.69 14.53
N GLN A 376 18.13 2.54 13.39
CA GLN A 376 18.55 1.60 12.33
C GLN A 376 19.07 2.38 11.13
N TYR A 377 18.18 2.80 10.23
CA TYR A 377 18.55 3.51 9.01
C TYR A 377 17.42 4.41 8.54
N TRP A 378 17.72 5.23 7.54
CA TRP A 378 16.76 6.00 6.77
C TRP A 378 16.98 5.81 5.27
N SER A 379 15.93 6.02 4.48
CA SER A 379 16.01 6.03 3.03
C SER A 379 15.03 7.00 2.36
N LEU A 380 15.34 7.41 1.14
CA LEU A 380 14.45 8.12 0.24
C LEU A 380 14.16 7.24 -0.97
N THR A 381 12.90 7.10 -1.36
CA THR A 381 12.48 6.35 -2.55
C THR A 381 11.58 7.20 -3.44
N ALA A 382 11.74 7.10 -4.76
CA ALA A 382 10.86 7.72 -5.74
C ALA A 382 9.87 6.69 -6.32
N TYR A 383 8.61 7.09 -6.42
CA TYR A 383 7.51 6.31 -6.98
C TYR A 383 6.88 7.04 -8.15
N ASP A 384 6.44 6.28 -9.14
CA ASP A 384 5.65 6.81 -10.24
C ASP A 384 4.30 7.33 -9.70
N ARG A 385 3.97 8.60 -9.96
CA ARG A 385 2.80 9.24 -9.34
C ARG A 385 1.48 8.60 -9.77
N LYS A 386 1.42 8.06 -10.98
CA LYS A 386 0.18 7.51 -11.59
C LYS A 386 -0.16 6.12 -11.08
N THR A 387 0.87 5.33 -10.76
CA THR A 387 0.76 3.92 -10.36
C THR A 387 1.08 3.68 -8.89
N GLN A 388 1.71 4.66 -8.24
CA GLN A 388 2.26 4.58 -6.88
C GLN A 388 3.21 3.39 -6.67
N ALA A 389 3.77 2.85 -7.76
CA ALA A 389 4.76 1.78 -7.75
C ALA A 389 6.16 2.31 -8.08
N LEU A 390 7.17 1.45 -8.02
CA LEU A 390 8.53 1.83 -8.40
C LEU A 390 8.57 2.26 -9.87
N ILE A 391 9.28 3.36 -10.16
CA ILE A 391 9.40 3.88 -11.53
C ILE A 391 10.05 2.82 -12.42
N ARG A 392 9.37 2.48 -13.52
CA ARG A 392 9.81 1.41 -14.43
C ARG A 392 11.11 1.73 -15.15
N ASN A 393 11.87 0.68 -15.45
CA ASN A 393 13.13 0.73 -16.21
C ASN A 393 14.21 1.62 -15.58
N MET A 394 14.10 1.90 -14.28
CA MET A 394 15.11 2.65 -13.53
C MET A 394 16.17 1.71 -12.95
N SER A 395 17.43 2.16 -12.93
CA SER A 395 18.55 1.34 -12.41
C SER A 395 18.49 1.12 -10.89
N ARG A 396 17.75 1.97 -10.18
CA ARG A 396 17.45 1.89 -8.75
C ARG A 396 16.26 2.79 -8.45
N ALA A 397 15.57 2.55 -7.34
CA ALA A 397 14.44 3.37 -6.92
C ALA A 397 14.72 4.23 -5.68
N SER A 398 15.77 3.91 -4.91
CA SER A 398 16.07 4.53 -3.62
C SER A 398 17.53 4.89 -3.42
N ARG A 399 17.74 5.71 -2.37
CA ARG A 399 19.00 5.83 -1.64
C ARG A 399 18.76 5.66 -0.16
N SER A 400 19.55 4.78 0.46
CA SER A 400 19.54 4.47 1.89
C SER A 400 20.87 4.86 2.52
N SER A 401 20.83 5.25 3.80
CA SER A 401 22.01 5.44 4.64
C SER A 401 22.87 4.19 4.85
N GLN A 402 22.38 3.02 4.44
CA GLN A 402 23.10 1.75 4.48
C GLN A 402 23.94 1.48 3.23
N ILE A 403 23.82 2.32 2.20
CA ILE A 403 24.61 2.17 0.98
C ILE A 403 26.01 2.75 1.22
N ALA A 404 27.03 1.92 1.00
CA ALA A 404 28.41 2.23 1.36
C ALA A 404 29.04 3.37 0.55
N ASP A 405 28.57 3.60 -0.68
CA ASP A 405 29.12 4.63 -1.60
C ASP A 405 28.45 6.01 -1.43
N LEU A 406 27.51 6.15 -0.49
CA LEU A 406 26.78 7.40 -0.27
C LEU A 406 27.74 8.51 0.18
N GLN A 407 27.82 9.58 -0.62
CA GLN A 407 28.67 10.72 -0.35
C GLN A 407 28.06 11.59 0.75
N LYS A 408 28.87 11.95 1.74
CA LYS A 408 28.50 12.86 2.84
C LYS A 408 29.20 14.20 2.68
N ASN A 409 28.51 15.25 3.09
CA ASN A 409 29.07 16.59 3.20
C ASN A 409 29.97 16.70 4.44
N PRO A 410 30.86 17.72 4.54
CA PRO A 410 31.75 17.90 5.69
C PRO A 410 31.03 18.06 7.04
N ASP A 411 29.81 18.56 7.04
CA ASP A 411 28.97 18.71 8.24
C ASP A 411 28.19 17.42 8.61
N GLY A 412 28.36 16.36 7.83
CA GLY A 412 27.68 15.07 7.99
C GLY A 412 26.29 15.00 7.35
N SER A 413 25.80 16.07 6.70
CA SER A 413 24.60 16.02 5.87
C SER A 413 24.81 15.18 4.61
N VAL A 414 23.70 14.81 3.95
CA VAL A 414 23.72 14.08 2.67
C VAL A 414 22.80 14.80 1.68
N ASP A 415 23.35 15.19 0.54
CA ASP A 415 22.54 15.66 -0.60
C ASP A 415 22.14 14.48 -1.47
N LEU A 416 20.84 14.23 -1.59
CA LEU A 416 20.27 13.27 -2.54
C LEU A 416 19.72 14.02 -3.75
N PHE A 417 19.88 13.42 -4.93
CA PHE A 417 19.42 14.02 -6.18
C PHE A 417 18.37 13.13 -6.84
N LEU A 418 17.33 13.73 -7.42
CA LEU A 418 16.35 13.04 -8.24
C LEU A 418 16.31 13.69 -9.62
N GLY A 419 16.26 12.90 -10.69
CA GLY A 419 16.20 13.43 -12.06
C GLY A 419 16.53 12.39 -13.11
N SER A 420 16.33 12.72 -14.39
CA SER A 420 16.64 11.81 -15.51
C SER A 420 18.13 11.54 -15.71
N LYS A 421 19.00 12.40 -15.18
CA LYS A 421 20.46 12.27 -15.18
C LYS A 421 21.04 12.69 -13.83
N PRO A 422 22.16 12.10 -13.38
CA PRO A 422 22.85 12.55 -12.20
C PRO A 422 23.56 13.89 -12.47
N PRO A 423 23.60 14.82 -11.50
CA PRO A 423 24.58 15.89 -11.51
C PRO A 423 26.01 15.32 -11.50
N GLU A 424 26.94 16.04 -12.11
CA GLU A 424 28.33 15.59 -12.25
C GLU A 424 28.96 15.26 -10.87
N GLY A 425 29.50 14.04 -10.74
CA GLY A 425 30.15 13.57 -9.53
C GLY A 425 29.18 13.19 -8.39
N LYS A 426 27.86 13.21 -8.64
CA LYS A 426 26.81 12.89 -7.66
C LYS A 426 26.06 11.59 -7.99
N GLU A 427 26.63 10.73 -8.82
CA GLU A 427 26.04 9.46 -9.27
C GLU A 427 25.68 8.54 -8.10
N ALA A 428 26.51 8.50 -7.06
CA ALA A 428 26.30 7.69 -5.87
C ALA A 428 25.11 8.16 -5.00
N ASN A 429 24.70 9.42 -5.11
CA ASN A 429 23.60 10.01 -4.34
C ASN A 429 22.33 10.21 -5.17
N TRP A 430 22.37 9.83 -6.44
CA TRP A 430 21.29 10.06 -7.39
C TRP A 430 20.27 8.91 -7.43
N ILE A 431 18.99 9.28 -7.56
CA ILE A 431 17.83 8.42 -7.81
C ILE A 431 17.29 8.78 -9.20
N PRO A 432 17.31 7.85 -10.17
CA PRO A 432 16.82 8.13 -11.51
C PRO A 432 15.29 8.28 -11.57
N THR A 433 14.81 9.17 -12.42
CA THR A 433 13.39 9.39 -12.72
C THR A 433 13.11 9.30 -14.21
N ASP A 434 11.88 8.95 -14.60
CA ASP A 434 11.46 8.93 -16.01
C ASP A 434 11.04 10.34 -16.46
N PRO A 435 11.67 10.95 -17.48
CA PRO A 435 11.34 12.30 -17.95
C PRO A 435 9.91 12.46 -18.48
N LYS A 436 9.18 11.36 -18.72
CA LYS A 436 7.80 11.40 -19.23
C LYS A 436 6.75 11.43 -18.13
N HIS A 437 7.11 11.11 -16.90
CA HIS A 437 6.16 10.88 -15.82
C HIS A 437 6.41 11.84 -14.64
N GLU A 438 5.34 12.12 -13.90
CA GLU A 438 5.45 12.71 -12.57
C GLU A 438 5.80 11.64 -11.53
N PHE A 439 6.39 12.06 -10.42
CA PHE A 439 6.74 11.16 -9.33
C PHE A 439 6.35 11.73 -7.97
N GLU A 440 6.40 10.88 -6.96
CA GLU A 440 6.30 11.25 -5.55
C GLU A 440 7.46 10.61 -4.78
N VAL A 441 7.78 11.16 -3.60
CA VAL A 441 8.89 10.66 -2.80
C VAL A 441 8.44 10.29 -1.40
N MET A 442 8.96 9.17 -0.90
CA MET A 442 8.77 8.75 0.49
C MET A 442 10.11 8.69 1.21
N PHE A 443 10.20 9.40 2.33
CA PHE A 443 11.30 9.31 3.28
C PHE A 443 10.92 8.36 4.41
N ARG A 444 11.72 7.30 4.60
CA ARG A 444 11.49 6.25 5.60
C ARG A 444 12.47 6.38 6.75
N LEU A 445 11.96 6.28 7.97
CA LEU A 445 12.74 6.29 9.21
C LEU A 445 12.50 4.97 9.96
N TYR A 446 13.55 4.17 10.14
CA TYR A 446 13.47 2.86 10.78
C TYR A 446 13.91 2.94 12.25
N ALA A 447 13.04 2.47 13.14
CA ALA A 447 13.14 2.67 14.58
C ALA A 447 13.41 4.15 14.95
N PRO A 448 12.46 5.06 14.63
CA PRO A 448 12.63 6.49 14.89
C PRO A 448 12.79 6.78 16.39
N THR A 449 13.62 7.77 16.70
CA THR A 449 13.83 8.23 18.08
C THR A 449 12.96 9.44 18.40
N LYS A 450 12.92 9.82 19.69
CA LYS A 450 12.11 10.94 20.20
C LYS A 450 12.30 12.25 19.42
N ALA A 451 13.52 12.52 18.95
CA ALA A 451 13.87 13.76 18.24
C ALA A 451 13.07 13.99 16.94
N LEU A 452 12.53 12.91 16.32
CA LEU A 452 11.60 13.04 15.20
C LEU A 452 10.23 13.56 15.67
N PHE A 453 9.70 12.99 16.74
CA PHE A 453 8.34 13.23 17.21
C PHE A 453 8.19 14.56 17.96
N ASP A 454 9.24 14.99 18.67
CA ASP A 454 9.29 16.33 19.27
C ASP A 454 9.68 17.43 18.26
N LYS A 455 9.95 17.04 17.00
CA LYS A 455 10.28 17.93 15.88
C LYS A 455 11.53 18.77 16.11
N SER A 456 12.46 18.31 16.95
CA SER A 456 13.76 18.97 17.14
C SER A 456 14.73 18.76 15.96
N TRP A 457 14.56 17.66 15.22
CA TRP A 457 15.16 17.46 13.91
C TRP A 457 14.13 17.72 12.81
N VAL A 458 14.51 18.46 11.76
CA VAL A 458 13.61 18.86 10.66
C VAL A 458 14.19 18.41 9.34
N LEU A 459 13.40 17.71 8.53
CA LEU A 459 13.77 17.38 7.15
C LEU A 459 13.36 18.55 6.24
N PRO A 460 14.29 19.22 5.55
CA PRO A 460 13.96 20.24 4.56
C PRO A 460 13.11 19.69 3.42
N ASP A 461 12.32 20.55 2.79
CA ASP A 461 11.59 20.19 1.57
C ASP A 461 12.55 19.99 0.39
N VAL A 462 12.14 19.16 -0.56
CA VAL A 462 12.90 18.88 -1.78
C VAL A 462 12.91 20.12 -2.68
N GLU A 463 14.08 20.55 -3.13
CA GLU A 463 14.27 21.75 -3.95
C GLU A 463 14.45 21.38 -5.42
N HIS A 464 13.74 22.06 -6.33
CA HIS A 464 14.10 22.04 -7.75
C HIS A 464 15.42 22.80 -7.96
N ILE A 465 16.37 22.20 -8.67
CA ILE A 465 17.66 22.81 -9.02
C ILE A 465 17.75 22.97 -10.54
N GLN A 466 18.28 24.12 -10.97
CA GLN A 466 18.41 24.48 -12.39
C GLN A 466 19.54 23.74 -13.09
#